data_AF-R8BDX3-F1
#
_entry.id   AF-R8BDX3-F1
#
_cell.length_a   1.000
_cell.length_b   1.000
_cell.length_c   1.000
_cell.angle_alpha   90.00
_cell.angle_beta   90.00
_cell.angle_gamma   90.00
#
_symmetry.space_group_name_H-M   'P 1'
#
loop_
_entity.id
_entity.type
_entity.pdbx_description
1 polymer ?
#
loop_
_entity_poly.entity_id
_entity_poly.type
_entity_poly.pdbx_seq_one_letter_code
_entity_poly.pdbx_strand_id
1 'polypeptide(L)'
;MVHEDIFYKPLKGETSGLPHDPFKSFAIPRPIGWISTTSQAGKDNLAPFSQFTNVSFDPPTILFVGHQDLFKNRSRDTVMNCIETNEFVWNMATYDLREEVNLTGKETYEDEFEEFGIKKTPSILVRPPRVADSPVSFECRVHSIVRVSNEFHGKKTAGPHMVGNSDIVIGRVLGIHIKGEYITGDGVSYDNT
;
A
#
# COMPACT_ATOMS: atom_id res chain seq x y z
N MET A 1 12.10 -5.25 36.50
CA MET A 1 10.67 -5.10 36.86
C MET A 1 9.90 -6.13 36.06
N VAL A 2 8.99 -6.86 36.71
CA VAL A 2 8.07 -7.78 36.01
C VAL A 2 6.80 -6.98 35.76
N HIS A 3 6.40 -6.87 34.49
CA HIS A 3 5.10 -6.29 34.14
C HIS A 3 4.03 -7.37 34.24
N GLU A 4 2.84 -7.00 34.71
CA GLU A 4 1.67 -7.88 34.68
C GLU A 4 1.16 -8.04 33.24
N ASP A 5 0.42 -9.11 32.99
CA ASP A 5 -0.26 -9.32 31.71
C ASP A 5 -1.28 -8.21 31.44
N ILE A 6 -1.35 -7.74 30.19
CA ILE A 6 -2.23 -6.64 29.79
C ILE A 6 -3.43 -7.20 29.01
N PHE A 7 -4.63 -6.90 29.47
CA PHE A 7 -5.89 -7.10 28.74
C PHE A 7 -6.64 -5.78 28.64
N TYR A 8 -7.08 -5.41 27.42
CA TYR A 8 -7.88 -4.21 27.17
C TYR A 8 -8.85 -4.45 26.02
N LYS A 9 -10.00 -3.76 26.02
CA LYS A 9 -11.02 -3.82 24.97
C LYS A 9 -11.03 -2.50 24.17
N PRO A 10 -10.38 -2.41 23.00
CA PRO A 10 -10.33 -1.19 22.18
C PRO A 10 -11.72 -0.65 21.80
N LEU A 11 -12.68 -1.54 21.55
CA LEU A 11 -14.07 -1.17 21.22
C LEU A 11 -14.80 -0.45 22.38
N LYS A 12 -14.33 -0.62 23.62
CA LYS A 12 -14.83 0.11 24.79
C LYS A 12 -14.04 1.39 25.07
N GLY A 13 -13.05 1.74 24.24
CA GLY A 13 -12.14 2.87 24.45
C GLY A 13 -11.10 2.61 25.54
N GLU A 14 -10.95 1.36 26.00
CA GLU A 14 -9.87 0.99 26.92
C GLU A 14 -8.52 1.08 26.19
N THR A 15 -7.47 1.48 26.90
CA THR A 15 -6.09 1.55 26.37
C THR A 15 -5.25 0.45 27.00
N SER A 16 -4.12 0.11 26.35
CA SER A 16 -3.17 -0.87 26.88
C SER A 16 -2.41 -0.38 28.12
N GLY A 17 -2.48 0.93 28.45
CA GLY A 17 -1.64 1.55 29.47
C GLY A 17 -0.18 1.77 29.05
N LEU A 18 0.21 1.39 27.82
CA LEU A 18 1.53 1.66 27.25
C LEU A 18 1.62 3.10 26.67
N PRO A 19 2.83 3.66 26.48
CA PRO A 19 3.01 5.00 25.90
C PRO A 19 2.39 5.18 24.50
N HIS A 20 2.31 4.08 23.73
CA HIS A 20 1.71 4.04 22.41
C HIS A 20 0.81 2.81 22.29
N ASP A 21 -0.27 2.93 21.52
CA ASP A 21 -1.14 1.80 21.23
C ASP A 21 -0.36 0.74 20.42
N PRO A 22 -0.23 -0.50 20.92
CA PRO A 22 0.62 -1.52 20.31
C PRO A 22 -0.10 -2.29 19.19
N PHE A 23 -1.39 -2.05 18.93
CA PHE A 23 -2.18 -2.84 17.98
C PHE A 23 -1.52 -2.93 16.59
N LYS A 24 -0.98 -1.81 16.09
CA LYS A 24 -0.33 -1.75 14.78
C LYS A 24 1.07 -2.38 14.73
N SER A 25 1.70 -2.64 15.87
CA SER A 25 3.07 -3.18 15.93
C SER A 25 3.12 -4.71 16.00
N PHE A 26 2.01 -5.38 16.33
CA PHE A 26 1.99 -6.85 16.47
C PHE A 26 2.07 -7.62 15.15
N ALA A 27 1.67 -7.02 14.03
CA ALA A 27 1.75 -7.63 12.71
C ALA A 27 3.00 -7.13 11.97
N ILE A 28 4.15 -7.76 12.21
CA ILE A 28 5.44 -7.48 11.54
C ILE A 28 6.25 -8.79 11.34
N PRO A 29 7.16 -8.87 10.34
CA PRO A 29 7.40 -7.91 9.27
C PRO A 29 6.20 -7.81 8.30
N ARG A 30 6.04 -6.66 7.64
CA ARG A 30 4.99 -6.46 6.63
C ARG A 30 5.62 -6.22 5.27
N PRO A 31 5.23 -6.97 4.22
CA PRO A 31 5.61 -6.60 2.87
C PRO A 31 4.96 -5.25 2.52
N ILE A 32 5.69 -4.42 1.77
CA ILE A 32 5.22 -3.11 1.34
C ILE A 32 4.56 -3.24 -0.03
N GLY A 33 3.34 -2.73 -0.16
CA GLY A 33 2.74 -2.44 -1.45
C GLY A 33 3.22 -1.09 -1.96
N TRP A 34 4.17 -1.03 -2.88
CA TRP A 34 4.61 0.24 -3.46
C TRP A 34 3.85 0.51 -4.75
N ILE A 35 2.77 1.29 -4.62
CA ILE A 35 1.72 1.37 -5.62
C ILE A 35 1.85 2.65 -6.43
N SER A 36 1.95 2.51 -7.75
CA SER A 36 1.81 3.62 -8.69
C SER A 36 0.43 3.62 -9.35
N THR A 37 -0.09 4.83 -9.58
CA THR A 37 -1.37 5.08 -10.25
C THR A 37 -1.25 6.30 -11.14
N THR A 38 -2.22 6.48 -12.05
CA THR A 38 -2.36 7.68 -12.88
C THR A 38 -3.79 8.16 -12.75
N SER A 39 -3.98 9.42 -12.39
CA SER A 39 -5.30 10.06 -12.31
C SER A 39 -6.00 10.16 -13.68
N GLN A 40 -7.29 10.51 -13.71
CA GLN A 40 -7.97 10.78 -14.99
C GLN A 40 -7.30 11.89 -15.80
N ALA A 41 -6.75 12.91 -15.11
CA ALA A 41 -6.04 14.03 -15.74
C ALA A 41 -4.62 13.67 -16.24
N GLY A 42 -4.15 12.44 -16.05
CA GLY A 42 -2.83 11.99 -16.50
C GLY A 42 -1.69 12.29 -15.53
N LYS A 43 -1.98 12.79 -14.31
CA LYS A 43 -0.97 12.95 -13.26
C LYS A 43 -0.66 11.61 -12.61
N ASP A 44 0.62 11.22 -12.58
CA ASP A 44 1.05 10.01 -11.89
C ASP A 44 1.20 10.24 -10.39
N ASN A 45 1.09 9.15 -9.63
CA ASN A 45 1.25 9.10 -8.18
C ASN A 45 2.01 7.83 -7.82
N LEU A 46 2.85 7.86 -6.78
CA LEU A 46 3.53 6.69 -6.20
C LEU A 46 3.54 6.76 -4.68
N ALA A 47 3.03 5.72 -4.00
CA ALA A 47 2.99 5.69 -2.54
C ALA A 47 3.15 4.28 -1.95
N PRO A 48 3.76 4.14 -0.76
CA PRO A 48 3.90 2.88 -0.04
C PRO A 48 2.69 2.57 0.86
N PHE A 49 2.27 1.30 0.87
CA PHE A 49 1.18 0.78 1.68
C PHE A 49 1.65 -0.43 2.47
N SER A 50 1.81 -0.28 3.78
CA SER A 50 2.29 -1.39 4.64
C SER A 50 1.23 -2.46 4.93
N GLN A 51 -0.03 -2.21 4.57
CA GLN A 51 -1.12 -3.19 4.63
C GLN A 51 -1.34 -3.76 3.23
N PHE A 52 -0.49 -4.69 2.84
CA PHE A 52 -0.49 -5.34 1.53
C PHE A 52 -0.34 -6.86 1.69
N THR A 53 -0.98 -7.65 0.81
CA THR A 53 -0.76 -9.10 0.70
C THR A 53 -1.26 -9.66 -0.63
N ASN A 54 -0.78 -10.85 -1.00
CA ASN A 54 -1.41 -11.70 -2.00
C ASN A 54 -2.73 -12.26 -1.44
N VAL A 55 -3.73 -12.43 -2.32
CA VAL A 55 -5.11 -12.86 -1.98
C VAL A 55 -5.46 -14.20 -2.61
N SER A 56 -5.20 -14.36 -3.90
CA SER A 56 -5.44 -15.61 -4.64
C SER A 56 -4.31 -15.81 -5.64
N PHE A 57 -4.05 -17.07 -5.98
CA PHE A 57 -3.03 -17.45 -6.95
C PHE A 57 -3.60 -17.78 -8.33
N ASP A 58 -4.91 -18.08 -8.43
CA ASP A 58 -5.59 -18.39 -9.69
C ASP A 58 -7.00 -17.77 -9.74
N PRO A 59 -7.23 -16.68 -10.52
CA PRO A 59 -6.18 -15.86 -11.14
C PRO A 59 -5.41 -15.05 -10.07
N PRO A 60 -4.13 -14.70 -10.31
CA PRO A 60 -3.31 -13.98 -9.34
C PRO A 60 -3.94 -12.65 -8.92
N THR A 61 -4.05 -12.44 -7.62
CA THR A 61 -4.80 -11.32 -7.02
C THR A 61 -4.07 -10.80 -5.80
N ILE A 62 -4.00 -9.48 -5.68
CA ILE A 62 -3.38 -8.78 -4.55
C ILE A 62 -4.36 -7.80 -3.91
N LEU A 63 -4.06 -7.37 -2.69
CA LEU A 63 -4.74 -6.25 -2.06
C LEU A 63 -3.76 -5.27 -1.42
N PHE A 64 -4.20 -4.02 -1.32
CA PHE A 64 -3.61 -3.03 -0.43
C PHE A 64 -4.72 -2.22 0.26
N VAL A 65 -4.40 -1.61 1.41
CA VAL A 65 -5.35 -0.80 2.17
C VAL A 65 -4.89 0.65 2.23
N GLY A 66 -5.73 1.57 1.75
CA GLY A 66 -5.54 3.01 1.90
C GLY A 66 -6.48 3.60 2.94
N HIS A 67 -5.95 4.34 3.91
CA HIS A 67 -6.76 5.01 4.92
C HIS A 67 -7.23 6.39 4.46
N GLN A 68 -8.45 6.77 4.84
CA GLN A 68 -8.94 8.13 4.66
C GLN A 68 -8.26 9.10 5.62
N ASP A 69 -7.89 10.25 5.06
CA ASP A 69 -7.40 11.39 5.81
C ASP A 69 -8.58 12.08 6.51
N LEU A 70 -8.46 12.30 7.82
CA LEU A 70 -9.52 12.92 8.62
C LEU A 70 -9.71 14.41 8.31
N PHE A 71 -8.67 15.11 7.85
CA PHE A 71 -8.71 16.54 7.54
C PHE A 71 -9.22 16.79 6.11
N LYS A 72 -8.84 15.94 5.16
CA LYS A 72 -9.30 16.03 3.76
C LYS A 72 -10.65 15.31 3.54
N ASN A 73 -11.12 14.53 4.52
CA ASN A 73 -12.34 13.71 4.47
C ASN A 73 -12.46 12.88 3.18
N ARG A 74 -11.31 12.39 2.68
CA ARG A 74 -11.20 11.60 1.44
C ARG A 74 -10.08 10.57 1.57
N SER A 75 -10.14 9.55 0.70
CA SER A 75 -9.11 8.52 0.61
C SER A 75 -7.82 9.08 -0.02
N ARG A 76 -6.69 8.40 0.20
CA ARG A 76 -5.41 8.70 -0.45
C ARG A 76 -5.58 8.82 -1.97
N ASP A 77 -4.80 9.69 -2.61
CA ASP A 77 -4.87 9.90 -4.06
C ASP A 77 -4.74 8.61 -4.87
N THR A 78 -3.87 7.69 -4.44
CA THR A 78 -3.77 6.34 -5.02
C THR A 78 -5.11 5.59 -5.04
N VAL A 79 -5.90 5.64 -3.95
CA VAL A 79 -7.22 5.00 -3.87
C VAL A 79 -8.23 5.71 -4.77
N MET A 80 -8.19 7.05 -4.79
CA MET A 80 -9.07 7.84 -5.67
C MET A 80 -8.79 7.52 -7.14
N ASN A 81 -7.52 7.45 -7.54
CA ASN A 81 -7.12 7.03 -8.88
C ASN A 81 -7.60 5.62 -9.20
N CYS A 82 -7.52 4.68 -8.25
CA CYS A 82 -8.05 3.32 -8.43
C CYS A 82 -9.57 3.31 -8.65
N ILE A 83 -10.33 4.12 -7.92
CA ILE A 83 -11.78 4.27 -8.10
C ILE A 83 -12.09 4.81 -9.49
N GLU A 84 -11.36 5.84 -9.90
CA GLU A 84 -11.66 6.60 -11.12
C GLU A 84 -11.20 5.91 -12.41
N THR A 85 -10.16 5.07 -12.31
CA THR A 85 -9.43 4.58 -13.49
C THR A 85 -9.32 3.05 -13.54
N ASN A 86 -9.60 2.37 -12.42
CA ASN A 86 -9.51 0.92 -12.27
C ASN A 86 -8.11 0.33 -12.54
N GLU A 87 -7.05 1.13 -12.52
CA GLU A 87 -5.71 0.66 -12.86
C GLU A 87 -4.68 1.10 -11.81
N PHE A 88 -3.75 0.20 -11.51
CA PHE A 88 -2.59 0.47 -10.68
C PHE A 88 -1.45 -0.49 -11.01
N VAL A 89 -0.25 -0.15 -10.56
CA VAL A 89 0.91 -1.04 -10.61
C VAL A 89 1.42 -1.26 -9.19
N TRP A 90 1.68 -2.51 -8.84
CA TRP A 90 2.49 -2.83 -7.67
C TRP A 90 3.95 -2.97 -8.08
N ASN A 91 4.85 -2.34 -7.33
CA ASN A 91 6.29 -2.43 -7.50
C ASN A 91 6.90 -3.09 -6.28
N MET A 92 7.84 -4.01 -6.48
CA MET A 92 8.58 -4.60 -5.39
C MET A 92 9.46 -3.55 -4.71
N ALA A 93 9.23 -3.34 -3.41
CA ALA A 93 10.04 -2.50 -2.55
C ALA A 93 11.20 -3.33 -1.98
N THR A 94 12.41 -3.14 -2.53
CA THR A 94 13.63 -3.79 -2.04
C THR A 94 14.29 -2.96 -0.94
N TYR A 95 15.27 -3.54 -0.24
CA TYR A 95 16.05 -2.80 0.76
C TYR A 95 16.88 -1.66 0.13
N ASP A 96 17.35 -1.85 -1.11
CA ASP A 96 18.10 -0.81 -1.83
C ASP A 96 17.24 0.40 -2.17
N LEU A 97 15.93 0.20 -2.37
CA LEU A 97 14.95 1.24 -2.69
C LEU A 97 14.25 1.83 -1.45
N ARG A 98 14.73 1.51 -0.24
CA ARG A 98 14.04 1.86 1.01
C ARG A 98 13.92 3.36 1.24
N GLU A 99 14.88 4.16 0.75
CA GLU A 99 14.86 5.61 0.95
C GLU A 99 13.79 6.25 0.06
N GLU A 100 13.68 5.83 -1.20
CA GLU A 100 12.63 6.23 -2.15
C GLU A 100 11.25 5.79 -1.67
N VAL A 101 11.15 4.56 -1.16
CA VAL A 101 9.92 4.05 -0.52
C VAL A 101 9.53 4.92 0.67
N ASN A 102 10.48 5.38 1.51
CA ASN A 102 10.18 6.27 2.62
C ASN A 102 9.76 7.68 2.15
N LEU A 103 10.48 8.24 1.18
CA LEU A 103 10.19 9.57 0.62
C LEU A 103 8.77 9.64 0.03
N THR A 104 8.39 8.63 -0.75
CA THR A 104 7.04 8.51 -1.37
C THR A 104 5.91 8.30 -0.35
N GLY A 105 6.22 8.09 0.94
CA GLY A 105 5.23 8.04 2.01
C GLY A 105 4.84 9.41 2.57
N LYS A 106 5.52 10.48 2.16
CA LYS A 106 5.24 11.86 2.61
C LYS A 106 3.99 12.41 1.92
N GLU A 107 3.30 13.33 2.60
CA GLU A 107 2.18 14.05 2.01
C GLU A 107 2.71 15.04 0.97
N THR A 108 2.34 14.86 -0.29
CA THR A 108 2.60 15.83 -1.37
C THR A 108 1.36 16.05 -2.23
N TYR A 109 1.38 17.13 -3.00
CA TYR A 109 0.41 17.40 -4.05
C TYR A 109 0.99 17.18 -5.44
N GLU A 110 2.28 16.87 -5.55
CA GLU A 110 3.00 16.67 -6.80
C GLU A 110 3.18 15.21 -7.18
N ASP A 111 3.68 14.97 -8.39
CA ASP A 111 4.05 13.64 -8.87
C ASP A 111 5.28 13.16 -8.10
N GLU A 112 5.12 12.15 -7.25
CA GLU A 112 6.20 11.68 -6.37
C GLU A 112 7.41 11.14 -7.14
N PHE A 113 7.21 10.66 -8.37
CA PHE A 113 8.34 10.23 -9.20
C PHE A 113 9.23 11.42 -9.56
N GLU A 114 8.63 12.54 -9.97
CA GLU A 114 9.37 13.74 -10.33
C GLU A 114 9.96 14.42 -9.09
N GLU A 115 9.19 14.52 -8.01
CA GLU A 115 9.63 15.16 -6.77
C GLU A 115 10.84 14.47 -6.14
N PHE A 116 10.88 13.12 -6.17
CA PHE A 116 11.95 12.34 -5.56
C PHE A 116 12.95 11.75 -6.56
N GLY A 117 12.87 12.13 -7.83
CA GLY A 117 13.80 11.69 -8.87
C GLY A 117 13.74 10.19 -9.18
N ILE A 118 12.59 9.55 -8.95
CA ILE A 118 12.38 8.12 -9.20
C ILE A 118 12.07 7.92 -10.67
N LYS A 119 12.87 7.09 -11.35
CA LYS A 119 12.72 6.86 -12.78
C LYS A 119 11.46 6.03 -13.09
N LYS A 120 10.61 6.56 -13.96
CA LYS A 120 9.45 5.85 -14.52
C LYS A 120 9.88 4.90 -15.64
N THR A 121 9.17 3.79 -15.78
CA THR A 121 9.20 2.95 -16.98
C THR A 121 7.77 2.58 -17.39
N PRO A 122 7.44 2.55 -18.70
CA PRO A 122 6.07 2.29 -19.12
C PRO A 122 5.61 0.86 -18.79
N SER A 123 4.31 0.75 -18.53
CA SER A 123 3.54 -0.49 -18.48
C SER A 123 3.06 -0.88 -19.89
N ILE A 124 2.63 -2.14 -20.06
CA ILE A 124 2.17 -2.71 -21.35
C ILE A 124 0.64 -2.73 -21.44
N LEU A 125 -0.04 -3.07 -20.35
CA LEU A 125 -1.49 -3.36 -20.26
C LEU A 125 -2.28 -2.31 -19.48
N VAL A 126 -1.61 -1.50 -18.66
CA VAL A 126 -2.22 -0.43 -17.86
C VAL A 126 -1.50 0.91 -18.06
N ARG A 127 -2.16 2.01 -17.75
CA ARG A 127 -1.60 3.36 -17.88
C ARG A 127 -0.53 3.73 -16.84
N PRO A 128 -0.67 3.38 -15.54
CA PRO A 128 0.31 3.77 -14.53
C PRO A 128 1.73 3.27 -14.83
N PRO A 129 2.76 4.11 -14.65
CA PRO A 129 4.14 3.69 -14.87
C PRO A 129 4.58 2.72 -13.77
N ARG A 130 5.57 1.89 -14.08
CA ARG A 130 6.30 1.10 -13.08
C ARG A 130 7.51 1.89 -12.60
N VAL A 131 8.06 1.51 -11.45
CA VAL A 131 9.35 2.01 -10.96
C VAL A 131 10.45 1.31 -11.73
N ALA A 132 11.26 2.08 -12.46
CA ALA A 132 12.28 1.52 -13.36
C ALA A 132 13.33 0.69 -12.64
N ASP A 133 13.63 0.99 -11.38
CA ASP A 133 14.63 0.29 -10.59
C ASP A 133 14.07 -0.92 -9.82
N SER A 134 12.73 -1.06 -9.75
CA SER A 134 12.11 -2.21 -9.12
C SER A 134 12.39 -3.51 -9.90
N PRO A 135 12.77 -4.61 -9.23
CA PRO A 135 13.09 -5.87 -9.90
C PRO A 135 11.85 -6.59 -10.45
N VAL A 136 10.70 -6.41 -9.78
CA VAL A 136 9.42 -7.02 -10.14
C VAL A 136 8.31 -5.99 -10.07
N SER A 137 7.40 -6.03 -11.05
CA SER A 137 6.20 -5.20 -11.03
C SER A 137 4.99 -5.98 -11.52
N PHE A 138 3.83 -5.73 -10.91
CA PHE A 138 2.55 -6.29 -11.32
C PHE A 138 1.68 -5.19 -11.90
N GLU A 139 1.29 -5.35 -13.16
CA GLU A 139 0.25 -4.52 -13.77
C GLU A 139 -1.11 -5.03 -13.33
N CYS A 140 -1.92 -4.17 -12.72
CA CYS A 140 -3.15 -4.59 -12.04
C CYS A 140 -4.38 -3.82 -12.52
N ARG A 141 -5.50 -4.53 -12.60
CA ARG A 141 -6.83 -3.93 -12.74
C ARG A 141 -7.63 -4.14 -11.47
N VAL A 142 -8.29 -3.09 -11.01
CA VAL A 142 -9.16 -3.13 -9.83
C VAL A 142 -10.27 -4.15 -10.08
N HIS A 143 -10.39 -5.09 -9.17
CA HIS A 143 -11.48 -6.06 -9.11
C HIS A 143 -12.64 -5.51 -8.28
N SER A 144 -12.32 -5.01 -7.10
CA SER A 144 -13.30 -4.50 -6.14
C SER A 144 -12.62 -3.61 -5.11
N ILE A 145 -13.36 -2.64 -4.59
CA ILE A 145 -12.94 -1.81 -3.47
C ILE A 145 -13.97 -1.99 -2.35
N VAL A 146 -13.52 -2.45 -1.19
CA VAL A 146 -14.36 -2.67 -0.01
C VAL A 146 -14.03 -1.64 1.04
N ARG A 147 -15.04 -0.85 1.44
CA ARG A 147 -14.88 0.14 2.50
C ARG A 147 -15.13 -0.46 3.87
N VAL A 148 -14.16 -0.33 4.76
CA VAL A 148 -14.27 -0.61 6.19
C VAL A 148 -14.55 0.69 6.91
N SER A 149 -15.75 0.82 7.47
CA SER A 149 -16.14 2.00 8.25
C SER A 149 -15.33 2.08 9.55
N ASN A 150 -15.02 3.31 9.99
CA ASN A 150 -14.51 3.52 11.37
C ASN A 150 -15.63 3.51 12.44
N GLU A 151 -16.85 3.20 12.03
CA GLU A 151 -18.01 2.96 12.89
C GLU A 151 -18.25 1.48 13.13
N PHE A 152 -18.71 1.15 14.33
CA PHE A 152 -19.14 -0.20 14.70
C PHE A 152 -20.63 -0.17 15.08
N HIS A 153 -21.47 -0.93 14.37
CA HIS A 153 -22.94 -0.88 14.49
C HIS A 153 -23.53 0.55 14.38
N GLY A 154 -23.03 1.35 13.44
CA GLY A 154 -23.50 2.72 13.19
C GLY A 154 -23.15 3.74 14.29
N LYS A 155 -22.18 3.40 15.16
CA LYS A 155 -21.65 4.32 16.16
C LYS A 155 -20.16 4.52 15.93
N LYS A 156 -19.70 5.77 15.95
CA LYS A 156 -18.28 6.09 15.99
C LYS A 156 -17.64 5.41 17.19
N THR A 157 -16.54 4.71 16.95
CA THR A 157 -15.76 4.09 18.02
C THR A 157 -14.88 5.16 18.68
N ALA A 158 -14.74 5.12 20.01
CA ALA A 158 -13.86 6.01 20.76
C ALA A 158 -12.38 5.56 20.69
N GLY A 159 -12.02 4.80 19.65
CA GLY A 159 -10.71 4.20 19.52
C GLY A 159 -9.60 5.25 19.38
N PRO A 160 -8.36 4.93 19.80
CA PRO A 160 -7.26 5.90 19.84
C PRO A 160 -6.69 6.24 18.46
N HIS A 161 -7.21 5.64 17.37
CA HIS A 161 -6.66 5.81 16.04
C HIS A 161 -7.36 6.93 15.28
N MET A 162 -6.60 7.98 14.96
CA MET A 162 -7.05 9.11 14.13
C MET A 162 -7.02 8.75 12.63
N VAL A 163 -7.86 7.82 12.21
CA VAL A 163 -8.08 7.50 10.78
C VAL A 163 -9.57 7.48 10.45
N GLY A 164 -9.90 7.90 9.23
CA GLY A 164 -11.25 7.77 8.69
C GLY A 164 -11.59 6.32 8.33
N ASN A 165 -12.44 6.13 7.34
CA ASN A 165 -12.67 4.80 6.78
C ASN A 165 -11.39 4.24 6.15
N SER A 166 -11.33 2.92 6.00
CA SER A 166 -10.24 2.26 5.28
C SER A 166 -10.79 1.62 4.01
N ASP A 167 -10.08 1.78 2.91
CA ASP A 167 -10.43 1.20 1.62
C ASP A 167 -9.51 0.03 1.30
N ILE A 168 -10.09 -1.16 1.25
CA ILE A 168 -9.41 -2.37 0.79
C ILE A 168 -9.55 -2.40 -0.73
N VAL A 169 -8.46 -2.11 -1.44
CA VAL A 169 -8.39 -2.21 -2.90
C VAL A 169 -7.91 -3.61 -3.25
N ILE A 170 -8.73 -4.36 -3.98
CA ILE A 170 -8.41 -5.71 -4.46
C ILE A 170 -8.20 -5.62 -5.97
N GLY A 171 -7.06 -6.08 -6.47
CA GLY A 171 -6.72 -6.04 -7.90
C GLY A 171 -6.32 -7.40 -8.45
N ARG A 172 -6.74 -7.67 -9.69
CA ARG A 172 -6.24 -8.79 -10.49
C ARG A 172 -4.92 -8.38 -11.14
N VAL A 173 -3.92 -9.25 -11.05
CA VAL A 173 -2.66 -9.09 -11.78
C VAL A 173 -2.90 -9.52 -13.22
N LEU A 174 -2.71 -8.58 -14.15
CA LEU A 174 -2.85 -8.79 -15.58
C LEU A 174 -1.52 -9.22 -16.22
N GLY A 175 -0.41 -8.71 -15.70
CA GLY A 175 0.92 -8.95 -16.23
C GLY A 175 1.98 -8.78 -15.16
N ILE A 176 3.05 -9.55 -15.27
CA ILE A 176 4.19 -9.54 -14.34
C ILE A 176 5.44 -9.20 -15.12
N HIS A 177 6.17 -8.21 -14.64
CA HIS A 177 7.51 -7.85 -15.11
C HIS A 177 8.53 -8.41 -14.14
N ILE A 178 9.56 -9.08 -14.66
CA ILE A 178 10.73 -9.49 -13.90
C ILE A 178 11.94 -9.00 -14.68
N LYS A 179 12.80 -8.21 -14.04
CA LYS A 179 14.04 -7.76 -14.64
C LYS A 179 14.99 -8.94 -14.82
N GLY A 180 15.52 -9.09 -16.03
CA GLY A 180 16.38 -10.22 -16.41
C GLY A 180 17.63 -10.39 -15.55
N GLU A 181 18.18 -9.30 -14.99
CA GLU A 181 19.35 -9.34 -14.11
C GLU A 181 19.11 -10.06 -12.77
N TYR A 182 17.85 -10.24 -12.37
CA TYR A 182 17.46 -10.98 -11.16
C TYR A 182 17.07 -12.43 -11.46
N ILE A 183 17.12 -12.86 -12.73
CA ILE A 183 16.79 -14.23 -13.15
C ILE A 183 18.07 -15.06 -13.18
N THR A 184 18.08 -16.12 -12.37
CA THR A 184 19.16 -17.09 -12.23
C THR A 184 18.73 -18.45 -12.77
N GLY A 185 19.65 -19.43 -12.77
CA GLY A 185 19.31 -20.82 -13.14
C GLY A 185 18.27 -21.48 -12.22
N ASP A 186 18.14 -21.01 -10.98
CA ASP A 186 17.24 -21.55 -9.96
C ASP A 186 15.95 -20.73 -9.78
N GLY A 187 15.71 -19.73 -10.64
CA GLY A 187 14.55 -18.84 -10.56
C GLY A 187 14.94 -17.39 -10.28
N VAL A 188 14.10 -16.65 -9.57
CA VAL A 188 14.36 -15.23 -9.27
C VAL A 188 15.08 -15.09 -7.93
N SER A 189 16.25 -14.43 -7.93
CA SER A 189 17.03 -14.11 -6.73
C SER A 189 17.18 -12.60 -6.58
N TYR A 190 17.03 -12.11 -5.35
CA TYR A 190 17.19 -10.71 -5.00
C TYR A 190 18.37 -10.49 -4.04
N ASP A 191 19.08 -11.56 -3.69
CA ASP A 191 20.23 -11.55 -2.81
C ASP A 191 21.48 -11.38 -3.69
N ASN A 192 21.96 -10.14 -3.82
CA ASN A 192 23.32 -9.84 -4.30
C ASN A 192 24.30 -9.66 -3.13
N THR A 193 24.07 -10.32 -2.00
CA THR A 193 24.97 -10.38 -0.83
C THR A 193 25.21 -11.82 -0.39
#